data_AF-A0A068FTT2-F1
#
_entry.id   AF-A0A068FTT2-F1
#
_cell.length_a   1.000
_cell.length_b   1.000
_cell.length_c   1.000
_cell.angle_alpha   90.00
_cell.angle_beta   90.00
_cell.angle_gamma   90.00
#
_symmetry.space_group_name_H-M   'P 1'
#
loop_
_entity.id
_entity.type
_entity.pdbx_description
1 polymer ?
#
loop_
_entity_poly.entity_id
_entity_poly.type
_entity_poly.pdbx_seq_one_letter_code
_entity_poly.pdbx_strand_id
1 'polypeptide(L)'
;MTHIRKSHPLMKIINNSFIDLPAPSNISSWWNFGSLLGICLALQILTGLFLSMHYTSDTATAFNSVTHICRDVNYGWVLRYLHANGASMFFICLYLHVGRGLYYGSYLYAETWNIG
;
A
#
# COMPACT_ATOMS: atom_id res chain seq x y z
N MET A 1 14.18 29.47 -18.93
CA MET A 1 14.45 29.06 -17.52
C MET A 1 14.05 27.61 -17.37
N THR A 2 14.85 26.79 -16.68
CA THR A 2 14.48 25.40 -16.39
C THR A 2 13.44 25.37 -15.26
N HIS A 3 12.38 24.58 -15.45
CA HIS A 3 11.29 24.49 -14.48
C HIS A 3 11.80 23.89 -13.14
N ILE A 4 11.37 24.44 -11.99
CA ILE A 4 11.80 24.00 -10.64
C ILE A 4 11.61 22.49 -10.45
N ARG A 5 10.51 21.94 -10.97
CA ARG A 5 10.22 20.50 -10.99
C ARG A 5 11.35 19.64 -11.56
N LYS A 6 12.11 20.16 -12.53
CA LYS A 6 13.21 19.46 -13.20
C LYS A 6 14.60 19.81 -12.63
N SER A 7 14.75 20.93 -11.94
CA SER A 7 16.03 21.40 -11.40
C SER A 7 16.22 21.14 -9.91
N HIS A 8 15.17 21.23 -9.09
CA HIS A 8 15.28 20.99 -7.65
C HIS A 8 15.55 19.50 -7.35
N PRO A 9 16.59 19.13 -6.57
CA PRO A 9 17.01 17.73 -6.39
C PRO A 9 15.89 16.77 -5.98
N LEU A 10 15.08 17.14 -4.97
CA LEU A 10 13.95 16.30 -4.53
C LEU A 10 12.83 16.22 -5.57
N MET A 11 12.43 17.36 -6.15
CA MET A 11 11.36 17.40 -7.15
C MET A 11 11.75 16.67 -8.42
N LYS A 12 13.05 16.62 -8.77
CA LYS A 12 13.56 15.88 -9.92
C LYS A 12 13.31 14.38 -9.78
N ILE A 13 13.46 13.81 -8.57
CA ILE A 13 13.16 12.40 -8.31
C ILE A 13 11.67 12.12 -8.52
N ILE A 14 10.79 12.95 -7.93
CA ILE A 14 9.33 12.85 -8.10
C ILE A 14 8.96 13.02 -9.57
N ASN A 15 9.55 13.99 -10.27
CA ASN A 15 9.28 14.24 -11.67
C ASN A 15 9.55 13.02 -12.53
N ASN A 16 10.73 12.44 -12.39
CA ASN A 16 11.20 11.35 -13.24
C ASN A 16 10.50 10.01 -12.94
N SER A 17 9.97 9.84 -11.72
CA SER A 17 9.30 8.60 -11.30
C SER A 17 7.78 8.67 -11.35
N PHE A 18 7.18 9.86 -11.35
CA PHE A 18 5.73 10.02 -11.15
C PHE A 18 5.03 10.96 -12.14
N ILE A 19 5.72 11.97 -12.70
CA ILE A 19 5.09 13.02 -13.52
C ILE A 19 5.45 12.87 -15.00
N ASP A 20 6.74 12.98 -15.32
CA ASP A 20 7.25 12.85 -16.69
C ASP A 20 7.82 11.45 -16.95
N LEU A 21 7.29 10.42 -16.26
CA LEU A 21 7.68 9.03 -16.48
C LEU A 21 7.12 8.55 -17.84
N PRO A 22 7.96 8.09 -18.79
CA PRO A 22 7.47 7.49 -20.02
C PRO A 22 6.80 6.14 -19.73
N ALA A 23 5.52 6.03 -20.03
CA ALA A 23 4.74 4.79 -19.90
C ALA A 23 4.23 4.31 -21.27
N PRO A 24 4.17 2.99 -21.52
CA PRO A 24 3.54 2.46 -22.73
C PRO A 24 2.06 2.86 -22.78
N SER A 25 1.57 3.26 -23.95
CA SER A 25 0.19 3.74 -24.11
C SER A 25 -0.88 2.66 -24.03
N ASN A 26 -0.50 1.38 -24.11
CA ASN A 26 -1.39 0.23 -24.19
C ASN A 26 -1.36 -0.66 -22.93
N ILE A 27 -0.89 -0.16 -21.78
CA ILE A 27 -0.99 -0.90 -20.52
C ILE A 27 -2.48 -1.07 -20.13
N SER A 28 -2.85 -2.29 -19.72
CA SER A 28 -4.21 -2.63 -19.32
C SER A 28 -4.46 -2.34 -17.83
N SER A 29 -5.69 -2.57 -17.35
CA SER A 29 -6.06 -2.41 -15.93
C SER A 29 -5.18 -3.22 -14.98
N TRP A 30 -4.58 -4.31 -15.44
CA TRP A 30 -3.67 -5.14 -14.66
C TRP A 30 -2.41 -4.39 -14.17
N TRP A 31 -2.03 -3.29 -14.81
CA TRP A 31 -0.92 -2.45 -14.34
C TRP A 31 -1.25 -1.59 -13.12
N ASN A 32 -2.52 -1.47 -12.75
CA ASN A 32 -2.95 -0.70 -11.58
C ASN A 32 -2.62 -1.39 -10.25
N PHE A 33 -2.41 -2.71 -10.22
CA PHE A 33 -2.18 -3.42 -8.96
C PHE A 33 -0.89 -3.00 -8.24
N GLY A 34 0.10 -2.46 -8.95
CA GLY A 34 1.31 -1.92 -8.30
C GLY A 34 1.02 -0.68 -7.44
N SER A 35 0.27 0.29 -7.98
CA SER A 35 -0.10 1.49 -7.21
C SER A 35 -1.12 1.17 -6.11
N LEU A 36 -2.05 0.24 -6.37
CA LEU A 36 -2.99 -0.24 -5.35
C LEU A 36 -2.27 -0.92 -4.18
N LEU A 37 -1.21 -1.70 -4.42
CA LEU A 37 -0.38 -2.26 -3.34
C LEU A 37 0.29 -1.16 -2.51
N GLY A 38 0.81 -0.12 -3.15
CA GLY A 38 1.35 1.06 -2.44
C GLY A 38 0.31 1.74 -1.55
N ILE A 39 -0.93 1.90 -2.05
CA ILE A 39 -2.05 2.44 -1.26
C ILE A 39 -2.42 1.51 -0.12
N CYS A 40 -2.50 0.19 -0.36
CA CYS A 40 -2.80 -0.80 0.68
C CYS A 40 -1.75 -0.72 1.79
N LEU A 41 -0.46 -0.63 1.44
CA LEU A 41 0.62 -0.50 2.43
C LEU A 41 0.48 0.77 3.26
N ALA A 42 0.27 1.92 2.63
CA ALA A 42 0.08 3.19 3.34
C ALA A 42 -1.14 3.13 4.28
N LEU A 43 -2.26 2.57 3.81
CA LEU A 43 -3.47 2.38 4.60
C LEU A 43 -3.22 1.46 5.80
N GLN A 44 -2.53 0.33 5.62
CA GLN A 44 -2.21 -0.60 6.71
C GLN A 44 -1.29 0.04 7.75
N ILE A 45 -0.25 0.78 7.33
CA ILE A 45 0.66 1.48 8.24
C ILE A 45 -0.10 2.52 9.06
N LEU A 46 -0.89 3.38 8.42
CA LEU A 46 -1.62 4.44 9.10
C LEU A 46 -2.64 3.85 10.07
N THR A 47 -3.52 2.96 9.60
CA THR A 47 -4.54 2.35 10.46
C THR A 47 -3.92 1.51 11.58
N GLY A 48 -2.85 0.76 11.30
CA GLY A 48 -2.14 -0.04 12.29
C GLY A 48 -1.49 0.81 13.38
N LEU A 49 -0.93 1.96 13.02
CA LEU A 49 -0.36 2.92 13.96
C LEU A 49 -1.43 3.49 14.91
N PHE A 50 -2.61 3.86 14.40
CA PHE A 50 -3.68 4.34 15.27
C PHE A 50 -4.27 3.23 16.15
N LEU A 51 -4.36 2.00 15.65
CA LEU A 51 -4.80 0.86 16.45
C LEU A 51 -3.79 0.52 17.56
N SER A 52 -2.49 0.60 17.29
CA SER A 52 -1.46 0.27 18.28
C SER A 52 -1.42 1.24 19.47
N MET A 53 -1.87 2.49 19.28
CA MET A 53 -2.02 3.47 20.38
C MET A 53 -3.04 3.04 21.45
N HIS A 54 -3.94 2.11 21.13
CA HIS A 54 -5.03 1.66 22.00
C HIS A 54 -5.00 0.15 22.31
N TYR A 55 -4.06 -0.58 21.71
CA TYR A 55 -3.92 -2.02 21.88
C TYR A 55 -2.98 -2.36 23.04
N THR A 56 -3.30 -3.39 23.81
CA THR A 56 -2.40 -3.98 24.83
C THR A 56 -1.99 -5.38 24.41
N SER A 57 -0.69 -5.67 24.42
CA SER A 57 -0.14 -6.96 23.97
C SER A 57 -0.14 -8.07 25.04
N ASP A 58 -0.56 -7.76 26.26
CA ASP A 58 -0.66 -8.73 27.34
C ASP A 58 -1.82 -9.73 27.11
N THR A 59 -1.55 -11.02 27.27
CA THR A 59 -2.52 -12.09 26.95
C THR A 59 -3.83 -12.02 27.74
N ALA A 60 -3.83 -11.46 28.95
CA ALA A 60 -5.03 -11.31 29.75
C ALA A 60 -5.92 -10.14 29.26
N THR A 61 -5.34 -9.17 28.54
CA THR A 61 -6.04 -7.94 28.12
C THR A 61 -6.14 -7.74 26.60
N ALA A 62 -5.42 -8.54 25.80
CA ALA A 62 -5.33 -8.37 24.34
C ALA A 62 -6.70 -8.36 23.65
N PHE A 63 -7.58 -9.33 23.95
CA PHE A 63 -8.91 -9.36 23.36
C PHE A 63 -9.76 -8.16 23.81
N ASN A 64 -9.72 -7.84 25.11
CA ASN A 64 -10.48 -6.74 25.69
C ASN A 64 -10.06 -5.39 25.10
N SER A 65 -8.77 -5.16 24.85
CA SER A 65 -8.28 -3.92 24.23
C SER A 65 -8.80 -3.75 22.79
N VAL A 66 -8.93 -4.83 22.02
CA VAL A 66 -9.57 -4.79 20.69
C VAL A 66 -11.05 -4.46 20.79
N THR A 67 -11.75 -4.99 21.80
CA THR A 67 -13.16 -4.64 22.02
C THR A 67 -13.33 -3.19 22.44
N HIS A 68 -12.44 -2.67 23.28
CA HIS A 68 -12.38 -1.26 23.68
C HIS A 68 -12.14 -0.35 22.47
N ILE A 69 -11.21 -0.70 21.57
CA ILE A 69 -11.02 0.01 20.30
C ILE A 69 -12.33 0.12 19.51
N CYS A 70 -13.09 -0.97 19.41
CA CYS A 70 -14.30 -0.96 18.57
C CYS A 70 -15.47 -0.19 19.20
N ARG A 71 -15.55 -0.15 20.54
CA ARG A 71 -16.73 0.37 21.25
C ARG A 71 -16.53 1.76 21.83
N ASP A 72 -15.33 2.04 22.32
CA ASP A 72 -15.09 3.19 23.19
C ASP A 72 -14.14 4.22 22.55
N VAL A 73 -13.31 3.81 21.59
CA VAL A 73 -12.47 4.74 20.81
C VAL A 73 -13.27 5.37 19.67
N ASN A 74 -13.23 6.70 19.56
CA ASN A 74 -13.90 7.44 18.48
C ASN A 74 -13.48 6.91 17.10
N TYR A 75 -14.44 6.44 16.31
CA TYR A 75 -14.22 5.79 15.02
C TYR A 75 -13.26 4.57 15.05
N GLY A 76 -12.99 4.01 16.22
CA GLY A 76 -12.07 2.88 16.35
C GLY A 76 -12.58 1.63 15.66
N TRP A 77 -13.90 1.44 15.57
CA TRP A 77 -14.50 0.37 14.73
C TRP A 77 -14.14 0.55 13.25
N VAL A 78 -14.18 1.79 12.71
CA VAL A 78 -13.81 2.06 11.32
C VAL A 78 -12.36 1.70 11.10
N LEU A 79 -11.46 2.17 11.98
CA LEU A 79 -10.03 1.85 11.89
C LEU A 79 -9.77 0.34 11.96
N ARG A 80 -10.46 -0.36 12.87
CA ARG A 80 -10.28 -1.81 13.06
C ARG A 80 -10.73 -2.60 11.84
N TYR A 81 -11.89 -2.28 11.26
CA TYR A 81 -12.40 -2.97 10.09
C TYR A 81 -11.68 -2.55 8.81
N LEU A 82 -11.23 -1.31 8.70
CA LEU A 82 -10.40 -0.86 7.58
C LEU A 82 -9.05 -1.60 7.58
N HIS A 83 -8.41 -1.76 8.73
CA HIS A 83 -7.16 -2.52 8.86
C HIS A 83 -7.35 -4.03 8.60
N ALA A 84 -8.46 -4.62 9.06
CA ALA A 84 -8.77 -6.03 8.81
C ALA A 84 -9.04 -6.31 7.33
N ASN A 85 -10.00 -5.59 6.73
CA ASN A 85 -10.38 -5.80 5.34
C ASN A 85 -9.30 -5.28 4.37
N GLY A 86 -8.56 -4.26 4.78
CA GLY A 86 -7.39 -3.75 4.06
C GLY A 86 -6.29 -4.81 3.91
N ALA A 87 -6.09 -5.66 4.93
CA ALA A 87 -5.19 -6.81 4.81
C ALA A 87 -5.68 -7.81 3.74
N SER A 88 -6.97 -8.13 3.70
CA SER A 88 -7.53 -8.99 2.64
C SER A 88 -7.37 -8.37 1.25
N MET A 89 -7.63 -7.07 1.11
CA MET A 89 -7.43 -6.34 -0.14
C MET A 89 -5.96 -6.33 -0.57
N PHE A 90 -5.03 -6.23 0.38
CA PHE A 90 -3.59 -6.31 0.12
C PHE A 90 -3.26 -7.64 -0.58
N PHE A 91 -3.72 -8.77 -0.04
CA PHE A 91 -3.45 -10.08 -0.63
C PHE A 91 -4.15 -10.28 -1.98
N ILE A 92 -5.38 -9.77 -2.16
CA ILE A 92 -6.05 -9.77 -3.46
C ILE A 92 -5.20 -9.02 -4.49
N CYS A 93 -4.76 -7.81 -4.16
CA CYS A 93 -3.88 -7.01 -5.03
C CYS A 93 -2.56 -7.73 -5.32
N LEU A 94 -1.95 -8.37 -4.31
CA LEU A 94 -0.68 -9.07 -4.44
C LEU A 94 -0.80 -10.24 -5.43
N TYR A 95 -1.79 -11.11 -5.25
CA TYR A 95 -1.97 -12.26 -6.14
C TYR A 95 -2.29 -11.84 -7.57
N LEU A 96 -3.10 -10.80 -7.77
CA LEU A 96 -3.39 -10.27 -9.10
C LEU A 96 -2.15 -9.60 -9.73
N HIS A 97 -1.32 -8.93 -8.92
CA HIS A 97 -0.06 -8.33 -9.37
C HIS A 97 0.95 -9.39 -9.84
N VAL A 98 1.11 -10.47 -9.08
CA VAL A 98 1.96 -11.62 -9.42
C VAL A 98 1.40 -12.34 -10.65
N GLY A 99 0.10 -12.62 -10.69
CA GLY A 99 -0.57 -13.26 -11.82
C GLY A 99 -0.40 -12.49 -13.12
N ARG A 100 -0.53 -11.15 -13.10
CA ARG A 100 -0.17 -10.29 -14.23
C ARG A 100 1.26 -10.51 -14.66
N GLY A 101 2.20 -10.53 -13.71
CA GLY A 101 3.63 -10.69 -13.99
C GLY A 101 3.96 -12.02 -14.68
N LEU A 102 3.29 -13.09 -14.29
CA LEU A 102 3.39 -14.40 -14.95
C LEU A 102 2.78 -14.37 -16.37
N TYR A 103 1.57 -13.84 -16.52
CA TYR A 103 0.85 -13.84 -17.79
C TYR A 103 1.56 -13.02 -18.89
N TYR A 104 2.10 -11.85 -18.54
CA TYR A 104 2.78 -10.96 -19.49
C TYR A 104 4.30 -11.13 -19.52
N GLY A 105 4.86 -12.15 -18.86
CA GLY A 105 6.31 -12.38 -18.85
C GLY A 105 7.13 -11.30 -18.15
N SER A 106 6.53 -10.53 -17.22
CA SER A 106 7.23 -9.46 -16.50
C SER A 106 8.34 -9.98 -15.58
N TYR A 107 8.32 -11.28 -15.24
CA TYR A 107 9.41 -11.93 -14.50
C TYR A 107 10.76 -11.91 -15.22
N LEU A 108 10.79 -11.61 -16.53
CA LEU A 108 12.02 -11.41 -17.29
C LEU A 108 12.81 -10.17 -16.79
N TYR A 109 12.16 -9.22 -16.11
CA TYR A 109 12.84 -8.17 -15.36
C TYR A 109 13.34 -8.72 -14.02
N ALA A 110 14.38 -9.55 -14.06
CA ALA A 110 14.83 -10.40 -12.96
C ALA A 110 15.03 -9.66 -11.62
N GLU A 111 15.68 -8.49 -11.63
CA GLU A 111 15.90 -7.72 -10.38
C GLU A 111 14.58 -7.24 -9.77
N THR A 112 13.65 -6.74 -10.60
CA THR A 112 12.31 -6.32 -10.14
C THR A 112 11.49 -7.51 -9.65
N TRP A 113 11.61 -8.66 -10.31
CA TRP A 113 10.89 -9.88 -9.94
C TRP A 113 11.40 -10.50 -8.65
N ASN A 114 12.72 -10.57 -8.44
CA ASN A 114 13.30 -11.19 -7.25
C ASN A 114 13.08 -10.37 -5.97
N ILE A 115 12.94 -9.04 -6.08
CA ILE A 115 12.63 -8.17 -4.93
C ILE A 115 11.14 -8.29 -4.53
N GLY A 116 10.26 -8.53 -5.50
CA GLY A 116 8.81 -8.63 -5.30
C GLY A 116 8.40 -9.95 -4.65
#